data_AF-A0A519X1A6-F1
#
_entry.id   AF-A0A519X1A6-F1
#
_cell.length_a   1.000
_cell.length_b   1.000
_cell.length_c   1.000
_cell.angle_alpha   90.00
_cell.angle_beta   90.00
_cell.angle_gamma   90.00
#
_symmetry.space_group_name_H-M   'P 1'
#
loop_
_entity.id
_entity.type
_entity.pdbx_description
1 polymer ?
#
loop_
_entity_poly.entity_id
_entity_poly.type
_entity_poly.pdbx_seq_one_letter_code
_entity_poly.pdbx_strand_id
1 'polypeptide(L)'
;VMVQAYRLLVETMVKEGMNYPLHLGVTEAGDGEDGRIKSAVGIGTLLEDGLGDTIRVSLTEDPEFEAPVAKAMALRYEQRTLALAAENIAVAAPVSTASVVSTTSDLSAGEPIKVLDLPYNPYDYARRQTLAVGHIGGHYHPVVMLDVSLENLKDPYFLSAVGYKYSAGLDKYNMADQACDLVYLGDNLPSFSFPGNLKQIYNAATWAGLADKANCHPLFPFSEYVVAGIKDEYLNLVAIDASLDLSTTDLSVLDSSVVVVLETNALHGMAAQRSFFVELLKQGLQIPVIIKRSYEGVNADDMMLYSATDIGALFTDGFGDGIFIKADPSVGLSLVNSTSFGILQATRTRISKTEYISCPSCGRTLFDLQETTQLIRSRTDHLKGIKIGIMGCIVNGPGEMADADYGYVGTGPDKITLYRGREVVKKNVNSARALDDLIDLIKEDGNWIEVSLV
;
A
#
# COMPACT_ATOMS: atom_id res chain seq x y z
N VAL A 1 4.26 13.93 1.10
CA VAL A 1 4.87 15.20 0.59
C VAL A 1 4.55 15.41 -0.88
N MET A 2 4.93 14.51 -1.79
CA MET A 2 4.66 14.66 -3.23
C MET A 2 3.17 14.90 -3.52
N VAL A 3 2.29 13.99 -3.11
CA VAL A 3 0.84 14.08 -3.38
C VAL A 3 0.26 15.42 -2.92
N GLN A 4 0.54 15.81 -1.68
CA GLN A 4 0.12 17.07 -1.10
C GLN A 4 0.61 18.29 -1.89
N ALA A 5 1.90 18.29 -2.28
CA ALA A 5 2.49 19.40 -3.03
C ALA A 5 1.86 19.56 -4.42
N TYR A 6 1.58 18.46 -5.14
CA TYR A 6 0.91 18.52 -6.44
C TYR A 6 -0.55 18.98 -6.31
N ARG A 7 -1.29 18.52 -5.30
CA ARG A 7 -2.66 19.00 -5.02
C ARG A 7 -2.67 20.51 -4.75
N LEU A 8 -1.74 21.00 -3.92
CA LEU A 8 -1.62 22.43 -3.59
C LEU A 8 -1.19 23.25 -4.82
N LEU A 9 -0.28 22.72 -5.64
CA LEU A 9 0.13 23.34 -6.90
C LEU A 9 -1.07 23.51 -7.83
N VAL A 10 -1.89 22.48 -8.01
CA VAL A 10 -3.09 22.54 -8.85
C VAL A 10 -4.11 23.52 -8.30
N GLU A 11 -4.36 23.52 -6.99
CA GLU A 11 -5.24 24.50 -6.35
C GLU A 11 -4.75 25.94 -6.63
N THR A 12 -3.45 26.17 -6.50
CA THR A 12 -2.81 27.47 -6.77
C THR A 12 -2.93 27.85 -8.25
N MET A 13 -2.67 26.90 -9.16
CA MET A 13 -2.81 27.11 -10.60
C MET A 13 -4.23 27.52 -10.97
N VAL A 14 -5.24 26.85 -10.43
CA VAL A 14 -6.65 27.20 -10.67
C VAL A 14 -6.97 28.61 -10.16
N LYS A 15 -6.51 28.97 -8.95
CA LYS A 15 -6.72 30.30 -8.36
C LYS A 15 -6.08 31.41 -9.20
N GLU A 16 -4.90 31.15 -9.76
CA GLU A 16 -4.13 32.11 -10.57
C GLU A 16 -4.48 32.06 -12.07
N GLY A 17 -5.44 31.21 -12.49
CA GLY A 17 -5.82 31.05 -13.89
C GLY A 17 -4.73 30.44 -14.78
N MET A 18 -3.83 29.65 -14.20
CA MET A 18 -2.75 28.95 -14.91
C MET A 18 -3.23 27.60 -15.45
N ASN A 19 -2.81 27.26 -16.67
CA ASN A 19 -3.12 25.98 -17.32
C ASN A 19 -1.86 25.40 -17.95
N TYR A 20 -1.03 24.77 -17.12
CA TYR A 20 0.21 24.10 -17.54
C TYR A 20 0.08 22.59 -17.38
N PRO A 21 0.66 21.79 -18.30
CA PRO A 21 0.66 20.35 -18.15
C PRO A 21 1.50 19.93 -16.93
N LEU A 22 1.02 18.93 -16.20
CA LEU A 22 1.67 18.34 -15.05
C LEU A 22 2.45 17.09 -15.46
N HIS A 23 3.75 17.11 -15.18
CA HIS A 23 4.60 15.94 -15.24
C HIS A 23 4.70 15.31 -13.85
N LEU A 24 4.21 14.08 -13.69
CA LEU A 24 4.28 13.34 -12.44
C LEU A 24 5.48 12.39 -12.43
N GLY A 25 6.21 12.39 -11.32
CA GLY A 25 7.24 11.40 -11.09
C GLY A 25 7.63 11.38 -9.61
N VAL A 26 7.93 10.20 -9.10
CA VAL A 26 8.51 10.04 -7.77
C VAL A 26 10.03 10.20 -7.91
N THR A 27 10.62 11.04 -7.07
CA THR A 27 12.07 11.30 -7.07
C THR A 27 12.88 10.26 -6.31
N GLU A 28 12.22 9.50 -5.43
CA GLU A 28 12.78 8.40 -4.68
C GLU A 28 12.66 7.11 -5.51
N ALA A 29 13.74 6.75 -6.20
CA ALA A 29 13.78 5.48 -6.89
C ALA A 29 14.00 4.36 -5.88
N GLY A 30 13.31 3.24 -6.09
CA GLY A 30 13.53 2.01 -5.38
C GLY A 30 13.92 0.92 -6.36
N ASP A 31 14.50 -0.15 -5.82
CA ASP A 31 14.87 -1.34 -6.56
C ASP A 31 13.77 -2.40 -6.45
N GLY A 32 13.41 -3.03 -7.57
CA GLY A 32 12.47 -4.14 -7.61
C GLY A 32 11.03 -3.74 -7.28
N GLU A 33 10.33 -4.63 -6.57
CA GLU A 33 8.93 -4.45 -6.14
C GLU A 33 8.74 -3.14 -5.34
N ASP A 34 9.71 -2.79 -4.49
CA ASP A 34 9.63 -1.61 -3.63
C ASP A 34 9.54 -0.31 -4.46
N GLY A 35 10.34 -0.19 -5.52
CA GLY A 35 10.33 0.96 -6.41
C GLY A 35 9.02 1.07 -7.21
N ARG A 36 8.50 -0.07 -7.66
CA ARG A 36 7.22 -0.17 -8.38
C ARG A 36 6.04 0.23 -7.49
N ILE A 37 5.98 -0.29 -6.26
CA ILE A 37 4.93 0.05 -5.29
C ILE A 37 5.01 1.53 -4.90
N LYS A 38 6.20 2.08 -4.58
CA LYS A 38 6.36 3.51 -4.26
C LYS A 38 5.89 4.41 -5.40
N SER A 39 6.28 4.07 -6.63
CA SER A 39 5.84 4.78 -7.84
C SER A 39 4.33 4.72 -8.01
N ALA A 40 3.73 3.53 -7.83
CA ALA A 40 2.29 3.32 -7.92
C ALA A 40 1.51 4.10 -6.85
N VAL A 41 1.96 4.10 -5.59
CA VAL A 41 1.36 4.91 -4.52
C VAL A 41 1.42 6.39 -4.87
N GLY A 42 2.61 6.92 -5.19
CA GLY A 42 2.79 8.36 -5.40
C GLY A 42 2.09 8.89 -6.66
N ILE A 43 2.37 8.28 -7.82
CA ILE A 43 1.82 8.69 -9.12
C ILE A 43 0.35 8.28 -9.23
N GLY A 44 0.02 7.04 -8.84
CA GLY A 44 -1.33 6.50 -8.95
C GLY A 44 -2.35 7.27 -8.13
N THR A 45 -1.99 7.74 -6.93
CA THR A 45 -2.88 8.60 -6.11
C THR A 45 -3.29 9.86 -6.86
N LEU A 46 -2.33 10.54 -7.52
CA LEU A 46 -2.61 11.76 -8.28
C LEU A 46 -3.40 11.47 -9.56
N LEU A 47 -3.10 10.38 -10.25
CA LEU A 47 -3.86 9.96 -11.44
C LEU A 47 -5.32 9.63 -11.09
N GLU A 48 -5.58 8.98 -9.95
CA GLU A 48 -6.95 8.75 -9.47
C GLU A 48 -7.66 10.05 -9.05
N ASP A 49 -6.91 11.08 -8.64
CA ASP A 49 -7.45 12.43 -8.42
C ASP A 49 -7.71 13.18 -9.74
N GLY A 50 -7.40 12.57 -10.90
CA GLY A 50 -7.50 13.19 -12.22
C GLY A 50 -6.38 14.20 -12.52
N LEU A 51 -5.26 14.11 -11.80
CA LEU A 51 -4.10 14.98 -11.96
C LEU A 51 -2.98 14.25 -12.69
N GLY A 52 -2.41 14.88 -13.71
CA GLY A 52 -1.24 14.37 -14.44
C GLY A 52 -1.47 14.24 -15.94
N ASP A 53 -0.60 14.87 -16.73
CA ASP A 53 -0.62 14.82 -18.20
C ASP A 53 0.44 13.87 -18.75
N THR A 54 1.56 13.76 -18.04
CA THR A 54 2.65 12.84 -18.36
C THR A 54 3.20 12.23 -17.09
N ILE A 55 3.70 11.00 -17.17
CA ILE A 55 4.27 10.29 -16.03
C ILE A 55 5.67 9.80 -16.33
N ARG A 56 6.52 9.77 -15.31
CA ARG A 56 7.84 9.13 -15.32
C ARG A 56 7.96 8.24 -14.11
N VAL A 57 8.22 6.97 -14.35
CA VAL A 57 8.64 6.01 -13.32
C VAL A 57 10.16 6.01 -13.27
N SER A 58 10.73 5.93 -12.08
CA SER A 58 12.18 5.93 -11.87
C SER A 58 12.53 4.75 -10.94
N LEU A 59 13.35 3.83 -11.44
CA LEU A 59 13.75 2.61 -10.72
C LEU A 59 15.27 2.54 -10.61
N THR A 60 15.78 1.89 -9.57
CA THR A 60 17.22 1.58 -9.46
C THR A 60 17.50 0.24 -10.17
N GLU A 61 17.10 0.16 -11.43
CA GLU A 61 17.20 -0.98 -12.34
C GLU A 61 17.58 -0.46 -13.74
N ASP A 62 17.71 -1.35 -14.72
CA ASP A 62 17.98 -0.91 -16.09
C ASP A 62 16.78 -0.13 -16.67
N PRO A 63 17.01 0.94 -17.47
CA PRO A 63 15.96 1.85 -17.92
C PRO A 63 14.81 1.18 -18.68
N GLU A 64 15.04 0.04 -19.34
CA GLU A 64 14.01 -0.75 -20.01
C GLU A 64 12.89 -1.24 -19.09
N PHE A 65 13.13 -1.32 -17.78
CA PHE A 65 12.15 -1.75 -16.79
C PHE A 65 11.24 -0.60 -16.30
N GLU A 66 11.60 0.66 -16.53
CA GLU A 66 10.80 1.82 -16.09
C GLU A 66 9.54 2.02 -16.95
N ALA A 67 9.69 1.94 -18.27
CA ALA A 67 8.60 2.24 -19.21
C ALA A 67 7.41 1.25 -19.14
N PRO A 68 7.61 -0.07 -18.96
CA PRO A 68 6.50 -1.01 -18.76
C PRO A 68 5.63 -0.66 -17.55
N VAL A 69 6.22 -0.22 -16.45
CA VAL A 69 5.50 0.16 -15.22
C VAL A 69 4.66 1.41 -15.47
N ALA A 70 5.25 2.44 -16.08
CA ALA A 70 4.52 3.65 -16.46
C ALA A 70 3.34 3.32 -17.39
N LYS A 71 3.57 2.46 -18.39
CA LYS A 71 2.53 2.04 -19.33
C LYS A 71 1.39 1.29 -18.64
N ALA A 72 1.69 0.35 -17.75
CA ALA A 72 0.66 -0.38 -17.01
C ALA A 72 -0.22 0.57 -16.17
N MET A 73 0.40 1.53 -15.47
CA MET A 73 -0.32 2.53 -14.70
C MET A 73 -1.23 3.43 -15.56
N ALA A 74 -0.74 3.87 -16.74
CA ALA A 74 -1.53 4.72 -17.63
C ALA A 74 -2.66 3.96 -18.33
N LEU A 75 -2.38 2.78 -18.90
CA LEU A 75 -3.36 1.98 -19.65
C LEU A 75 -4.56 1.56 -18.82
N ARG A 76 -4.41 1.45 -17.49
CA ARG A 76 -5.50 1.20 -16.57
C ARG A 76 -6.68 2.16 -16.78
N TYR A 77 -6.41 3.44 -17.02
CA TYR A 77 -7.45 4.47 -17.19
C TYR A 77 -8.08 4.44 -18.59
N GLU A 78 -7.32 4.06 -19.61
CA GLU A 78 -7.88 3.79 -20.94
C GLU A 78 -8.86 2.60 -20.88
N GLN A 79 -8.46 1.50 -20.23
CA GLN A 79 -9.32 0.33 -20.04
C GLN A 79 -10.58 0.69 -19.24
N ARG A 80 -10.45 1.50 -18.19
CA ARG A 80 -11.58 2.02 -17.42
C ARG A 80 -12.56 2.81 -18.29
N THR A 81 -12.03 3.68 -19.16
CA THR A 81 -12.84 4.48 -20.10
C THR A 81 -13.60 3.59 -21.09
N LEU A 82 -12.94 2.55 -21.61
CA LEU A 82 -13.58 1.57 -22.49
C LEU A 82 -14.67 0.76 -21.79
N ALA A 83 -14.45 0.36 -20.53
CA ALA A 83 -15.45 -0.33 -19.72
C ALA A 83 -16.71 0.52 -19.50
N LEU A 84 -16.55 1.79 -19.15
CA LEU A 84 -17.66 2.74 -19.01
C LEU A 84 -18.43 2.92 -20.33
N ALA A 85 -17.71 3.03 -21.45
CA ALA A 85 -18.34 3.11 -22.77
C ALA A 85 -19.15 1.86 -23.11
N ALA A 86 -18.64 0.67 -22.77
CA ALA A 86 -19.33 -0.60 -23.00
C ALA A 86 -20.59 -0.75 -22.12
N GLU A 87 -20.54 -0.34 -20.86
CA GLU A 87 -21.69 -0.32 -19.96
C GLU A 87 -22.78 0.63 -20.48
N ASN A 88 -22.41 1.84 -20.93
CA ASN A 88 -23.35 2.80 -21.50
C ASN A 88 -24.01 2.28 -22.80
N ILE A 89 -23.30 1.50 -23.61
CA ILE A 89 -23.86 0.86 -24.81
C ILE A 89 -24.77 -0.31 -24.44
N ALA A 90 -24.45 -1.10 -23.41
CA ALA A 90 -25.27 -2.21 -22.96
C ALA A 90 -26.62 -1.76 -22.37
N VAL A 91 -26.67 -0.56 -21.77
CA VAL A 91 -27.92 0.07 -21.32
C VAL A 91 -28.70 0.69 -22.51
N ALA A 92 -28.03 0.94 -23.64
CA ALA A 92 -28.59 1.62 -24.82
C ALA A 92 -28.59 0.74 -26.08
N ALA A 93 -29.45 -0.28 -26.18
CA ALA A 93 -29.85 -0.85 -27.49
C ALA A 93 -31.25 -1.51 -27.49
N PRO A 94 -32.07 -1.41 -28.56
CA PRO A 94 -31.98 -0.52 -29.72
C PRO A 94 -33.22 0.40 -29.88
N VAL A 95 -32.99 1.67 -30.22
CA VAL A 95 -33.91 2.44 -31.06
C VAL A 95 -33.18 2.78 -32.36
N SER A 96 -33.94 2.73 -33.44
CA SER A 96 -33.55 2.54 -34.84
C SER A 96 -32.39 3.37 -35.40
N THR A 97 -31.63 2.68 -36.25
CA THR A 97 -30.82 3.16 -37.37
C THR A 97 -31.17 4.54 -37.94
N ALA A 98 -30.25 5.49 -37.87
CA ALA A 98 -29.53 6.05 -39.03
C ALA A 98 -28.75 7.32 -38.65
N SER A 99 -27.63 7.51 -39.34
CA SER A 99 -26.99 8.79 -39.65
C SER A 99 -25.86 9.32 -38.74
N VAL A 100 -24.65 9.24 -39.33
CA VAL A 100 -23.70 10.35 -39.55
C VAL A 100 -22.60 10.60 -38.50
N VAL A 101 -21.39 10.36 -38.99
CA VAL A 101 -20.10 10.94 -38.61
C VAL A 101 -20.23 12.44 -38.35
N SER A 102 -19.91 12.92 -37.13
CA SER A 102 -18.94 14.01 -36.90
C SER A 102 -18.92 14.47 -35.44
N THR A 103 -17.77 15.04 -35.10
CA THR A 103 -17.44 15.84 -33.91
C THR A 103 -17.13 15.05 -32.65
N THR A 104 -15.85 15.08 -32.32
CA THR A 104 -15.32 15.22 -30.96
C THR A 104 -16.26 16.10 -30.15
N SER A 105 -17.22 15.49 -29.45
CA SER A 105 -17.92 16.16 -28.38
C SER A 105 -16.86 16.40 -27.31
N ASP A 106 -16.51 17.66 -27.12
CA ASP A 106 -15.87 18.13 -25.91
C ASP A 106 -16.42 17.33 -24.71
N LEU A 107 -15.55 16.56 -24.06
CA LEU A 107 -15.81 15.93 -22.75
C LEU A 107 -15.99 16.98 -21.63
N SER A 108 -16.16 18.27 -21.98
CA SER A 108 -16.24 19.41 -21.08
C SER A 108 -17.65 19.72 -20.58
N ALA A 109 -18.66 18.91 -20.92
CA ALA A 109 -20.01 19.04 -20.39
C ALA A 109 -20.32 17.98 -19.31
N GLY A 110 -19.32 17.53 -18.55
CA GLY A 110 -19.57 16.89 -17.26
C GLY A 110 -20.28 17.88 -16.33
N GLU A 111 -21.17 17.39 -15.46
CA GLU A 111 -21.72 18.21 -14.37
C GLU A 111 -20.56 18.97 -13.68
N PRO A 112 -20.75 20.26 -13.34
CA PRO A 112 -19.71 21.01 -12.65
C PRO A 112 -19.28 20.22 -11.42
N ILE A 113 -17.97 19.99 -11.27
CA ILE A 113 -17.39 19.30 -10.11
C ILE A 113 -17.96 20.01 -8.87
N LYS A 114 -18.86 19.33 -8.15
CA LYS A 114 -19.37 19.86 -6.89
C LYS A 114 -18.17 19.93 -5.95
N VAL A 115 -17.76 21.15 -5.62
CA VAL A 115 -16.78 21.39 -4.57
C VAL A 115 -17.43 20.91 -3.28
N LEU A 116 -17.04 19.73 -2.83
CA LEU A 116 -17.49 19.16 -1.57
C LEU A 116 -16.68 19.82 -0.46
N ASP A 117 -17.37 20.25 0.60
CA ASP A 117 -16.71 20.58 1.86
C ASP A 117 -16.12 19.28 2.42
N LEU A 118 -14.78 19.19 2.42
CA LEU A 118 -14.06 18.03 2.91
C LEU A 118 -13.85 18.15 4.41
N PRO A 119 -14.18 17.13 5.22
CA PRO A 119 -13.97 17.15 6.67
C PRO A 119 -12.49 16.98 7.07
N TYR A 120 -11.57 17.01 6.11
CA TYR A 120 -10.13 16.88 6.30
C TYR A 120 -9.39 17.76 5.29
N ASN A 121 -8.13 18.07 5.59
CA ASN A 121 -7.27 18.84 4.70
C ASN A 121 -6.59 17.90 3.68
N PRO A 122 -6.87 18.01 2.37
CA PRO A 122 -6.22 17.15 1.36
C PRO A 122 -4.76 17.53 1.07
N TYR A 123 -4.29 18.66 1.60
CA TYR A 123 -2.94 19.20 1.43
C TYR A 123 -1.99 18.85 2.58
N ASP A 124 -2.50 18.24 3.66
CA ASP A 124 -1.70 17.81 4.81
C ASP A 124 -2.08 16.39 5.21
N TYR A 125 -1.08 15.59 5.58
CA TYR A 125 -1.35 14.25 6.09
C TYR A 125 -1.87 14.32 7.52
N ALA A 126 -3.03 13.71 7.76
CA ALA A 126 -3.55 13.45 9.11
C ALA A 126 -4.21 12.07 9.14
N ARG A 127 -3.70 11.17 9.98
CA ARG A 127 -4.32 9.86 10.19
C ARG A 127 -5.70 10.06 10.82
N ARG A 128 -6.73 9.43 10.24
CA ARG A 128 -8.07 9.37 10.80
C ARG A 128 -8.02 8.73 12.20
N GLN A 129 -8.63 9.39 13.18
CA GLN A 129 -8.71 8.88 14.54
C GLN A 129 -9.76 7.77 14.65
N THR A 130 -9.38 6.65 15.24
CA THR A 130 -10.24 5.49 15.44
C THR A 130 -10.12 4.96 16.88
N LEU A 131 -11.15 4.29 17.36
CA LEU A 131 -11.08 3.50 18.58
C LEU A 131 -10.33 2.19 18.29
N ALA A 132 -9.57 1.72 19.27
CA ALA A 132 -8.89 0.44 19.14
C ALA A 132 -9.85 -0.72 19.46
N VAL A 133 -9.92 -1.67 18.54
CA VAL A 133 -10.63 -2.95 18.73
C VAL A 133 -9.58 -4.06 18.65
N GLY A 134 -9.27 -4.65 19.80
CA GLY A 134 -8.10 -5.51 19.95
C GLY A 134 -6.82 -4.73 19.63
N HIS A 135 -6.18 -5.07 18.50
CA HIS A 135 -4.94 -4.42 18.02
C HIS A 135 -5.15 -3.71 16.67
N ILE A 136 -6.40 -3.32 16.36
CA ILE A 136 -6.78 -2.68 15.10
C ILE A 136 -7.35 -1.30 15.42
N GLY A 137 -6.81 -0.26 14.78
CA GLY A 137 -7.18 1.13 15.04
C GLY A 137 -6.44 1.80 16.18
N GLY A 138 -6.85 3.02 16.53
CA GLY A 138 -6.20 3.83 17.57
C GLY A 138 -4.74 4.13 17.26
N HIS A 139 -3.85 3.77 18.19
CA HIS A 139 -2.41 4.00 18.07
C HIS A 139 -1.66 2.86 17.38
N TYR A 140 -2.32 1.73 17.09
CA TYR A 140 -1.68 0.58 16.45
C TYR A 140 -1.41 0.85 14.97
N HIS A 141 -0.36 0.22 14.44
CA HIS A 141 -0.10 0.22 12.99
C HIS A 141 -1.20 -0.53 12.23
N PRO A 142 -1.46 -0.20 10.96
CA PRO A 142 -2.42 -0.94 10.16
C PRO A 142 -2.09 -2.43 10.05
N VAL A 143 -3.10 -3.27 10.19
CA VAL A 143 -2.96 -4.73 10.12
C VAL A 143 -2.96 -5.24 8.68
N VAL A 144 -2.27 -6.36 8.44
CA VAL A 144 -2.32 -7.09 7.17
C VAL A 144 -3.20 -8.32 7.35
N MET A 145 -4.25 -8.41 6.55
CA MET A 145 -5.16 -9.54 6.50
C MET A 145 -5.05 -10.23 5.14
N LEU A 146 -4.92 -11.55 5.13
CA LEU A 146 -4.77 -12.35 3.91
C LEU A 146 -5.84 -13.42 3.79
N ASP A 147 -6.30 -13.68 2.56
CA ASP A 147 -7.17 -14.82 2.26
C ASP A 147 -6.32 -16.07 2.07
N VAL A 148 -6.51 -17.05 2.94
CA VAL A 148 -5.84 -18.37 2.85
C VAL A 148 -6.87 -19.50 2.71
N SER A 149 -8.13 -19.17 2.44
CA SER A 149 -9.23 -20.13 2.37
C SER A 149 -9.08 -21.13 1.23
N LEU A 150 -8.28 -20.81 0.21
CA LEU A 150 -7.97 -21.69 -0.93
C LEU A 150 -6.66 -22.49 -0.77
N GLU A 151 -5.89 -22.23 0.30
CA GLU A 151 -4.62 -22.91 0.55
C GLU A 151 -4.83 -24.34 1.09
N ASN A 152 -3.77 -25.15 1.04
CA ASN A 152 -3.79 -26.48 1.65
C ASN A 152 -3.71 -26.38 3.19
N LEU A 153 -4.85 -26.19 3.85
CA LEU A 153 -4.97 -26.08 5.30
C LEU A 153 -4.66 -27.37 6.10
N LYS A 154 -4.09 -28.38 5.43
CA LYS A 154 -3.53 -29.58 6.06
C LYS A 154 -2.02 -29.52 6.24
N ASP A 155 -1.37 -28.54 5.60
CA ASP A 155 0.08 -28.41 5.57
C ASP A 155 0.50 -27.07 6.21
N PRO A 156 1.15 -27.07 7.41
CA PRO A 156 1.59 -25.83 8.04
C PRO A 156 2.67 -25.07 7.24
N TYR A 157 3.31 -25.67 6.23
CA TYR A 157 4.37 -24.99 5.47
C TYR A 157 3.87 -23.79 4.65
N PHE A 158 2.58 -23.75 4.25
CA PHE A 158 2.03 -22.60 3.53
C PHE A 158 2.14 -21.30 4.37
N LEU A 159 2.16 -21.43 5.70
CA LEU A 159 2.29 -20.28 6.60
C LEU A 159 3.58 -19.49 6.39
N SER A 160 4.60 -20.09 5.77
CA SER A 160 5.83 -19.40 5.39
C SER A 160 5.56 -18.26 4.40
N ALA A 161 4.57 -18.41 3.50
CA ALA A 161 4.17 -17.38 2.54
C ALA A 161 3.52 -16.16 3.22
N VAL A 162 2.96 -16.35 4.41
CA VAL A 162 2.34 -15.27 5.22
C VAL A 162 3.23 -14.80 6.38
N GLY A 163 4.53 -15.17 6.33
CA GLY A 163 5.58 -14.69 7.24
C GLY A 163 5.79 -15.52 8.51
N TYR A 164 5.30 -16.76 8.56
CA TYR A 164 5.48 -17.66 9.71
C TYR A 164 6.25 -18.91 9.30
N LYS A 165 7.51 -19.01 9.73
CA LYS A 165 8.38 -20.15 9.41
C LYS A 165 8.18 -21.26 10.43
N TYR A 166 7.65 -22.39 9.98
CA TYR A 166 7.47 -23.57 10.81
C TYR A 166 8.79 -24.36 10.98
N SER A 167 9.15 -24.66 12.23
CA SER A 167 10.33 -25.45 12.59
C SER A 167 9.91 -26.83 13.08
N ALA A 168 9.89 -27.82 12.18
CA ALA A 168 9.43 -29.18 12.50
C ALA A 168 10.19 -29.84 13.66
N GLY A 169 11.49 -29.56 13.82
CA GLY A 169 12.30 -30.12 14.92
C GLY A 169 11.97 -29.55 16.30
N LEU A 170 11.38 -28.37 16.37
CA LEU A 170 11.00 -27.69 17.62
C LEU A 170 9.49 -27.63 17.85
N ASP A 171 8.69 -28.04 16.86
CA ASP A 171 7.23 -27.89 16.81
C ASP A 171 6.78 -26.46 17.15
N LYS A 172 7.47 -25.48 16.53
CA LYS A 172 7.31 -24.05 16.81
C LYS A 172 7.35 -23.21 15.55
N TYR A 173 6.70 -22.06 15.62
CA TYR A 173 6.71 -21.04 14.56
C TYR A 173 7.64 -19.89 14.91
N ASN A 174 8.45 -19.47 13.95
CA ASN A 174 9.24 -18.25 14.00
C ASN A 174 8.56 -17.17 13.15
N MET A 175 8.26 -16.04 13.78
CA MET A 175 7.62 -14.90 13.13
C MET A 175 8.68 -14.09 12.37
N ALA A 176 8.48 -13.91 11.07
CA ALA A 176 9.28 -12.99 10.26
C ALA A 176 8.75 -11.55 10.39
N ASP A 177 9.51 -10.60 9.86
CA ASP A 177 9.17 -9.18 9.95
C ASP A 177 7.91 -8.80 9.16
N GLN A 178 7.61 -9.58 8.12
CA GLN A 178 6.39 -9.48 7.30
C GLN A 178 5.41 -10.62 7.62
N ALA A 179 5.25 -10.94 8.92
CA ALA A 179 4.18 -11.81 9.38
C ALA A 179 2.85 -11.06 9.40
N CYS A 180 1.87 -11.55 8.64
CA CYS A 180 0.53 -10.97 8.64
C CYS A 180 -0.16 -11.11 10.01
N ASP A 181 -1.13 -10.25 10.30
CA ASP A 181 -1.77 -10.21 11.62
C ASP A 181 -3.05 -11.06 11.66
N LEU A 182 -3.73 -11.19 10.51
CA LEU A 182 -4.97 -11.94 10.35
C LEU A 182 -4.95 -12.80 9.08
N VAL A 183 -5.60 -13.96 9.17
CA VAL A 183 -5.88 -14.82 8.01
C VAL A 183 -7.36 -15.14 7.93
N TYR A 184 -7.93 -15.02 6.74
CA TYR A 184 -9.30 -15.41 6.44
C TYR A 184 -9.32 -16.84 5.91
N LEU A 185 -10.11 -17.69 6.59
CA LEU A 185 -10.25 -19.12 6.30
C LEU A 185 -11.59 -19.46 5.64
N GLY A 186 -12.52 -18.49 5.59
CA GLY A 186 -13.89 -18.71 5.13
C GLY A 186 -14.59 -19.76 6.00
N ASP A 187 -15.00 -20.87 5.37
CA ASP A 187 -15.65 -22.00 6.03
C ASP A 187 -14.71 -23.20 6.26
N ASN A 188 -13.42 -23.06 5.90
CA ASN A 188 -12.49 -24.17 5.94
C ASN A 188 -11.78 -24.29 7.29
N LEU A 189 -11.79 -25.48 7.89
CA LEU A 189 -11.15 -25.76 9.17
C LEU A 189 -9.76 -26.38 8.95
N PRO A 190 -8.68 -25.79 9.50
CA PRO A 190 -7.35 -26.36 9.40
C PRO A 190 -7.18 -27.62 10.24
N SER A 191 -6.23 -28.49 9.86
CA SER A 191 -5.91 -29.71 10.61
C SER A 191 -4.66 -29.58 11.49
N PHE A 192 -4.20 -28.36 11.74
CA PHE A 192 -3.05 -28.05 12.58
C PHE A 192 -3.30 -26.74 13.35
N SER A 193 -2.49 -26.47 14.38
CA SER A 193 -2.64 -25.28 15.22
C SER A 193 -1.92 -24.07 14.62
N PHE A 194 -2.60 -22.93 14.56
CA PHE A 194 -2.01 -21.69 14.08
C PHE A 194 -1.11 -21.05 15.16
N PRO A 195 -0.11 -20.23 14.76
CA PRO A 195 0.65 -19.40 15.69
C PRO A 195 -0.28 -18.54 16.55
N GLY A 196 -0.02 -18.44 17.86
CA GLY A 196 -0.92 -17.74 18.80
C GLY A 196 -1.07 -16.23 18.56
N ASN A 197 -0.18 -15.63 17.78
CA ASN A 197 -0.24 -14.22 17.39
C ASN A 197 -0.94 -13.99 16.03
N LEU A 198 -1.30 -15.06 15.31
CA LEU A 198 -2.00 -15.00 14.03
C LEU A 198 -3.50 -15.19 14.25
N LYS A 199 -4.30 -14.14 14.10
CA LYS A 199 -5.76 -14.23 14.30
C LYS A 199 -6.42 -14.96 13.13
N GLN A 200 -7.34 -15.86 13.44
CA GLN A 200 -8.05 -16.65 12.46
C GLN A 200 -9.46 -16.10 12.25
N ILE A 201 -9.80 -15.74 11.01
CA ILE A 201 -11.11 -15.17 10.67
C ILE A 201 -11.92 -16.19 9.89
N TYR A 202 -13.15 -16.46 10.33
CA TYR A 202 -14.08 -17.37 9.68
C TYR A 202 -15.38 -16.67 9.33
N ASN A 203 -16.14 -17.21 8.38
CA ASN A 203 -17.53 -16.81 8.20
C ASN A 203 -18.31 -17.05 9.51
N ALA A 204 -19.21 -16.13 9.84
CA ALA A 204 -19.93 -16.13 11.11
C ALA A 204 -20.62 -17.46 11.45
N ALA A 205 -21.23 -18.12 10.46
CA ALA A 205 -21.88 -19.42 10.65
C ALA A 205 -20.89 -20.50 11.08
N THR A 206 -19.71 -20.56 10.44
CA THR A 206 -18.64 -21.51 10.78
C THR A 206 -18.03 -21.18 12.14
N TRP A 207 -17.75 -19.90 12.41
CA TRP A 207 -17.24 -19.45 13.70
C TRP A 207 -18.16 -19.83 14.86
N ALA A 208 -19.48 -19.66 14.69
CA ALA A 208 -20.45 -19.97 15.73
C ALA A 208 -20.39 -21.43 16.19
N GLY A 209 -20.08 -22.36 15.27
CA GLY A 209 -19.95 -23.79 15.51
C GLY A 209 -18.60 -24.27 16.01
N LEU A 210 -17.60 -23.39 16.15
CA LEU A 210 -16.29 -23.77 16.67
C LEU A 210 -16.37 -24.18 18.15
N ALA A 211 -15.73 -25.29 18.49
CA ALA A 211 -15.59 -25.75 19.87
C ALA A 211 -14.63 -24.87 20.68
N ASP A 212 -13.54 -24.44 20.05
CA ASP A 212 -12.59 -23.47 20.59
C ASP A 212 -12.62 -22.20 19.75
N LYS A 213 -12.93 -21.07 20.40
CA LYS A 213 -13.00 -19.75 19.77
C LYS A 213 -11.79 -18.87 20.17
N ALA A 214 -10.82 -19.42 20.89
CA ALA A 214 -9.62 -18.71 21.25
C ALA A 214 -8.88 -18.26 19.99
N ASN A 215 -8.66 -16.94 19.85
CA ASN A 215 -7.96 -16.34 18.71
C ASN A 215 -8.65 -16.59 17.34
N CYS A 216 -9.93 -16.97 17.37
CA CYS A 216 -10.79 -17.15 16.20
C CYS A 216 -11.94 -16.15 16.26
N HIS A 217 -12.16 -15.39 15.20
CA HIS A 217 -13.13 -14.29 15.17
C HIS A 217 -14.04 -14.37 13.92
N PRO A 218 -15.29 -13.90 14.02
CA PRO A 218 -16.24 -13.96 12.92
C PRO A 218 -16.11 -12.78 11.94
N LEU A 219 -16.32 -13.06 10.66
CA LEU A 219 -16.65 -12.10 9.61
C LEU A 219 -18.14 -12.24 9.29
N PHE A 220 -18.88 -11.15 9.43
CA PHE A 220 -20.30 -11.05 9.11
C PHE A 220 -20.52 -10.15 7.89
N PRO A 221 -21.45 -10.48 6.99
CA PRO A 221 -22.13 -9.47 6.20
C PRO A 221 -22.85 -8.47 7.11
N PHE A 222 -22.88 -7.18 6.76
CA PHE A 222 -23.54 -6.14 7.58
C PHE A 222 -24.98 -6.48 7.97
N SER A 223 -25.78 -6.96 7.01
CA SER A 223 -27.18 -7.35 7.24
C SER A 223 -27.34 -8.47 8.26
N GLU A 224 -26.40 -9.42 8.28
CA GLU A 224 -26.41 -10.54 9.23
C GLU A 224 -25.97 -10.09 10.63
N TYR A 225 -24.97 -9.21 10.72
CA TYR A 225 -24.48 -8.71 12.00
C TYR A 225 -25.54 -7.97 12.82
N VAL A 226 -26.39 -7.18 12.15
CA VAL A 226 -27.45 -6.39 12.81
C VAL A 226 -28.47 -7.28 13.52
N VAL A 227 -28.74 -8.48 12.98
CA VAL A 227 -29.73 -9.43 13.53
C VAL A 227 -29.10 -10.61 14.25
N ALA A 228 -27.77 -10.71 14.29
CA ALA A 228 -27.06 -11.83 14.89
C ALA A 228 -27.29 -11.90 16.41
N GLY A 229 -27.79 -13.05 16.88
CA GLY A 229 -27.98 -13.31 18.31
C GLY A 229 -26.70 -13.75 19.04
N ILE A 230 -25.67 -14.18 18.31
CA ILE A 230 -24.36 -14.59 18.85
C ILE A 230 -23.28 -13.81 18.10
N LYS A 231 -22.43 -13.12 18.86
CA LYS A 231 -21.30 -12.31 18.38
C LYS A 231 -20.08 -12.64 19.23
N ASP A 232 -18.89 -12.31 18.72
CA ASP A 232 -17.68 -12.33 19.53
C ASP A 232 -17.73 -11.18 20.55
N GLU A 233 -17.19 -11.40 21.75
CA GLU A 233 -17.11 -10.36 22.78
C GLU A 233 -15.97 -9.36 22.49
N TYR A 234 -14.93 -9.80 21.77
CA TYR A 234 -13.67 -9.06 21.63
C TYR A 234 -13.47 -8.43 20.26
N LEU A 235 -13.83 -9.14 19.19
CA LEU A 235 -13.59 -8.68 17.82
C LEU A 235 -14.61 -9.29 16.85
N ASN A 236 -15.39 -8.44 16.20
CA ASN A 236 -16.30 -8.81 15.11
C ASN A 236 -15.89 -8.05 13.85
N LEU A 237 -15.57 -8.78 12.77
CA LEU A 237 -15.37 -8.15 11.48
C LEU A 237 -16.71 -8.05 10.76
N VAL A 238 -17.01 -6.89 10.20
CA VAL A 238 -18.27 -6.64 9.48
C VAL A 238 -17.99 -6.14 8.08
N ALA A 239 -18.31 -6.95 7.07
CA ALA A 239 -18.17 -6.60 5.67
C ALA A 239 -19.25 -5.60 5.24
N ILE A 240 -18.82 -4.47 4.70
CA ILE A 240 -19.66 -3.38 4.19
C ILE A 240 -19.19 -3.02 2.78
N ASP A 241 -20.11 -2.97 1.83
CA ASP A 241 -19.83 -2.41 0.51
C ASP A 241 -19.84 -0.87 0.55
N ALA A 242 -18.86 -0.23 -0.08
CA ALA A 242 -18.73 1.23 -0.09
C ALA A 242 -19.89 1.97 -0.78
N SER A 243 -20.74 1.27 -1.54
CA SER A 243 -21.97 1.81 -2.11
C SER A 243 -23.13 1.92 -1.10
N LEU A 244 -22.95 1.41 0.12
CA LEU A 244 -23.93 1.56 1.19
C LEU A 244 -24.20 3.04 1.48
N ASP A 245 -25.46 3.44 1.38
CA ASP A 245 -25.88 4.81 1.66
C ASP A 245 -25.89 5.07 3.18
N LEU A 246 -24.82 5.69 3.66
CA LEU A 246 -24.66 6.07 5.05
C LEU A 246 -25.52 7.27 5.46
N SER A 247 -26.18 7.97 4.52
CA SER A 247 -27.13 9.03 4.88
C SER A 247 -28.44 8.47 5.43
N THR A 248 -28.77 7.23 5.07
CA THR A 248 -29.97 6.52 5.51
C THR A 248 -29.66 5.31 6.41
N THR A 249 -28.42 4.82 6.38
CA THR A 249 -27.99 3.70 7.22
C THR A 249 -27.33 4.20 8.49
N ASP A 250 -27.92 3.85 9.64
CA ASP A 250 -27.34 4.15 10.94
C ASP A 250 -26.25 3.13 11.30
N LEU A 251 -24.98 3.54 11.23
CA LEU A 251 -23.85 2.71 11.65
C LEU A 251 -23.62 2.71 13.18
N SER A 252 -24.37 3.49 13.96
CA SER A 252 -24.26 3.44 15.43
C SER A 252 -24.76 2.11 16.02
N VAL A 253 -25.43 1.28 15.22
CA VAL A 253 -25.78 -0.11 15.54
C VAL A 253 -24.56 -1.02 15.68
N LEU A 254 -23.41 -0.61 15.15
CA LEU A 254 -22.14 -1.31 15.31
C LEU A 254 -21.55 -1.00 16.68
N ASP A 255 -21.35 -2.02 17.50
CA ASP A 255 -20.82 -1.86 18.85
C ASP A 255 -19.29 -1.67 18.85
N SER A 256 -18.72 -1.47 20.05
CA SER A 256 -17.28 -1.19 20.22
C SER A 256 -16.36 -2.38 19.91
N SER A 257 -16.89 -3.56 19.59
CA SER A 257 -16.11 -4.73 19.17
C SER A 257 -15.95 -4.82 17.65
N VAL A 258 -16.52 -3.88 16.90
CA VAL A 258 -16.58 -3.97 15.43
C VAL A 258 -15.36 -3.37 14.76
N VAL A 259 -14.82 -4.12 13.80
CA VAL A 259 -13.94 -3.63 12.73
C VAL A 259 -14.67 -3.77 11.41
N VAL A 260 -14.77 -2.69 10.64
CA VAL A 260 -15.38 -2.75 9.30
C VAL A 260 -14.37 -3.30 8.31
N VAL A 261 -14.78 -4.27 7.49
CA VAL A 261 -14.07 -4.68 6.29
C VAL A 261 -14.76 -4.00 5.11
N LEU A 262 -14.19 -2.90 4.63
CA LEU A 262 -14.78 -2.08 3.59
C LEU A 262 -14.40 -2.62 2.21
N GLU A 263 -15.37 -3.11 1.45
CA GLU A 263 -15.18 -3.64 0.10
C GLU A 263 -15.96 -2.84 -0.94
N THR A 264 -15.66 -3.03 -2.22
CA THR A 264 -16.48 -2.46 -3.30
C THR A 264 -16.20 -3.13 -4.63
N ASN A 265 -17.26 -3.31 -5.42
CA ASN A 265 -17.19 -3.71 -6.82
C ASN A 265 -17.25 -2.52 -7.79
N ALA A 266 -17.26 -1.28 -7.29
CA ALA A 266 -17.28 -0.10 -8.13
C ALA A 266 -16.03 -0.01 -9.01
N LEU A 267 -16.22 0.41 -10.26
CA LEU A 267 -15.14 0.61 -11.22
C LEU A 267 -14.14 1.68 -10.73
N HIS A 268 -14.66 2.77 -10.14
CA HIS A 268 -13.90 3.80 -9.42
C HIS A 268 -13.76 3.45 -7.93
N GLY A 269 -13.25 2.26 -7.63
CA GLY A 269 -13.26 1.69 -6.28
C GLY A 269 -12.56 2.57 -5.22
N MET A 270 -11.42 3.18 -5.55
CA MET A 270 -10.72 4.09 -4.63
C MET A 270 -11.61 5.27 -4.24
N ALA A 271 -12.22 5.94 -5.23
CA ALA A 271 -13.12 7.07 -4.97
C ALA A 271 -14.36 6.67 -4.16
N ALA A 272 -14.94 5.50 -4.43
CA ALA A 272 -16.06 4.96 -3.65
C ALA A 272 -15.67 4.75 -2.17
N GLN A 273 -14.52 4.12 -1.92
CA GLN A 273 -14.02 3.91 -0.56
C GLN A 273 -13.63 5.22 0.12
N ARG A 274 -13.02 6.18 -0.60
CA ARG A 274 -12.71 7.52 -0.08
C ARG A 274 -14.00 8.25 0.34
N SER A 275 -15.06 8.17 -0.46
CA SER A 275 -16.36 8.75 -0.13
C SER A 275 -16.95 8.16 1.15
N PHE A 276 -16.81 6.85 1.35
CA PHE A 276 -17.23 6.19 2.59
C PHE A 276 -16.49 6.75 3.81
N PHE A 277 -15.16 6.92 3.73
CA PHE A 277 -14.38 7.54 4.82
C PHE A 277 -14.77 9.00 5.10
N VAL A 278 -15.03 9.79 4.06
CA VAL A 278 -15.52 11.16 4.20
C VAL A 278 -16.82 11.20 5.00
N GLU A 279 -17.71 10.24 4.75
CA GLU A 279 -18.99 10.17 5.44
C GLU A 279 -18.84 9.70 6.89
N LEU A 280 -17.95 8.74 7.17
CA LEU A 280 -17.58 8.39 8.56
C LEU A 280 -17.07 9.61 9.34
N LEU A 281 -16.23 10.46 8.71
CA LEU A 281 -15.72 11.68 9.33
C LEU A 281 -16.83 12.69 9.62
N LYS A 282 -17.74 12.90 8.66
CA LYS A 282 -18.90 13.81 8.84
C LYS A 282 -19.81 13.38 9.99
N GLN A 283 -19.97 12.07 10.17
CA GLN A 283 -20.76 11.50 11.27
C GLN A 283 -19.97 11.37 12.59
N GLY A 284 -18.67 11.67 12.61
CA GLY A 284 -17.82 11.54 13.79
C GLY A 284 -17.58 10.08 14.23
N LEU A 285 -17.75 9.12 13.32
CA LEU A 285 -17.61 7.70 13.61
C LEU A 285 -16.14 7.28 13.63
N GLN A 286 -15.69 6.74 14.76
CA GLN A 286 -14.31 6.32 15.02
C GLN A 286 -14.09 4.81 14.85
N ILE A 287 -14.96 4.12 14.10
CA ILE A 287 -14.86 2.67 13.90
C ILE A 287 -13.62 2.36 13.05
N PRO A 288 -12.74 1.42 13.46
CA PRO A 288 -11.60 1.01 12.64
C PRO A 288 -12.04 0.32 11.34
N VAL A 289 -11.28 0.54 10.26
CA VAL A 289 -11.63 0.04 8.91
C VAL A 289 -10.45 -0.70 8.26
N ILE A 290 -10.64 -1.97 7.91
CA ILE A 290 -9.76 -2.72 6.99
C ILE A 290 -10.23 -2.47 5.56
N ILE A 291 -9.35 -1.96 4.70
CA ILE A 291 -9.66 -1.69 3.29
C ILE A 291 -9.49 -3.00 2.50
N LYS A 292 -10.58 -3.49 1.91
CA LYS A 292 -10.59 -4.68 1.05
C LYS A 292 -10.77 -4.31 -0.42
N ARG A 293 -9.93 -4.86 -1.30
CA ARG A 293 -10.07 -4.74 -2.76
C ARG A 293 -9.81 -6.08 -3.43
N SER A 294 -10.47 -6.32 -4.56
CA SER A 294 -10.39 -7.56 -5.32
C SER A 294 -9.87 -7.30 -6.73
N TYR A 295 -8.92 -8.13 -7.17
CA TYR A 295 -8.20 -8.02 -8.44
C TYR A 295 -8.27 -9.36 -9.19
N GLU A 296 -9.49 -9.85 -9.45
CA GLU A 296 -9.72 -11.10 -10.19
C GLU A 296 -9.36 -10.94 -11.67
N GLY A 297 -8.71 -11.93 -12.27
CA GLY A 297 -8.24 -11.87 -13.67
C GLY A 297 -7.10 -10.87 -13.93
N VAL A 298 -6.48 -10.33 -12.87
CA VAL A 298 -5.34 -9.42 -12.96
C VAL A 298 -4.05 -10.20 -12.68
N ASN A 299 -3.03 -10.03 -13.52
CA ASN A 299 -1.74 -10.71 -13.33
C ASN A 299 -0.97 -10.14 -12.11
N ALA A 300 0.12 -10.80 -11.73
CA ALA A 300 0.91 -10.47 -10.56
C ALA A 300 1.43 -9.02 -10.54
N ASP A 301 2.03 -8.55 -11.63
CA ASP A 301 2.62 -7.21 -11.73
C ASP A 301 1.53 -6.13 -11.67
N ASP A 302 0.45 -6.31 -12.43
CA ASP A 302 -0.67 -5.39 -12.45
C ASP A 302 -1.41 -5.37 -11.11
N MET A 303 -1.55 -6.51 -10.42
CA MET A 303 -2.16 -6.58 -9.09
C MET A 303 -1.34 -5.73 -8.10
N MET A 304 -0.02 -5.85 -8.12
CA MET A 304 0.87 -5.05 -7.29
C MET A 304 0.71 -3.55 -7.56
N LEU A 305 0.73 -3.14 -8.83
CA LEU A 305 0.59 -1.72 -9.20
C LEU A 305 -0.81 -1.16 -8.90
N TYR A 306 -1.86 -1.94 -9.18
CA TYR A 306 -3.24 -1.50 -9.03
C TYR A 306 -3.67 -1.44 -7.57
N SER A 307 -3.25 -2.41 -6.76
CA SER A 307 -3.48 -2.39 -5.31
C SER A 307 -2.72 -1.26 -4.62
N ALA A 308 -1.48 -0.99 -5.04
CA ALA A 308 -0.71 0.16 -4.54
C ALA A 308 -1.33 1.50 -4.93
N THR A 309 -1.89 1.59 -6.14
CA THR A 309 -2.64 2.79 -6.58
C THR A 309 -3.92 2.99 -5.76
N ASP A 310 -4.76 1.95 -5.64
CA ASP A 310 -6.08 2.08 -5.00
C ASP A 310 -5.97 2.26 -3.48
N ILE A 311 -5.31 1.31 -2.82
CA ILE A 311 -5.27 1.25 -1.36
C ILE A 311 -4.22 2.24 -0.82
N GLY A 312 -3.10 2.40 -1.53
CA GLY A 312 -2.08 3.36 -1.16
C GLY A 312 -2.56 4.81 -1.19
N ALA A 313 -3.45 5.16 -2.11
CA ALA A 313 -4.08 6.48 -2.14
C ALA A 313 -4.89 6.77 -0.86
N LEU A 314 -5.67 5.81 -0.39
CA LEU A 314 -6.46 5.94 0.84
C LEU A 314 -5.56 6.10 2.07
N PHE A 315 -4.50 5.29 2.18
CA PHE A 315 -3.53 5.43 3.27
C PHE A 315 -2.74 6.75 3.19
N THR A 316 -2.47 7.28 1.99
CA THR A 316 -1.83 8.59 1.81
C THR A 316 -2.72 9.75 2.26
N ASP A 317 -4.04 9.56 2.21
CA ASP A 317 -5.02 10.48 2.79
C ASP A 317 -5.23 10.28 4.31
N GLY A 318 -4.56 9.28 4.91
CA GLY A 318 -4.68 8.96 6.34
C GLY A 318 -5.85 8.05 6.69
N PHE A 319 -6.45 7.38 5.70
CA PHE A 319 -7.54 6.44 5.89
C PHE A 319 -7.07 4.99 6.00
N GLY A 320 -7.85 4.17 6.71
CA GLY A 320 -7.60 2.75 6.90
C GLY A 320 -6.79 2.41 8.16
N ASP A 321 -7.14 1.27 8.73
CA ASP A 321 -6.51 0.62 9.89
C ASP A 321 -6.08 -0.82 9.58
N GLY A 322 -6.23 -1.24 8.32
CA GLY A 322 -5.68 -2.48 7.80
C GLY A 322 -5.90 -2.63 6.30
N ILE A 323 -5.23 -3.61 5.71
CA ILE A 323 -5.24 -3.92 4.29
C ILE A 323 -5.65 -5.38 4.07
N PHE A 324 -6.53 -5.60 3.09
CA PHE A 324 -6.95 -6.93 2.67
C PHE A 324 -7.05 -7.00 1.14
N ILE A 325 -6.02 -7.55 0.50
CA ILE A 325 -5.98 -7.72 -0.96
C ILE A 325 -6.47 -9.13 -1.31
N LYS A 326 -7.53 -9.22 -2.12
CA LYS A 326 -7.94 -10.47 -2.76
C LYS A 326 -7.42 -10.48 -4.20
N ALA A 327 -6.44 -11.32 -4.48
CA ALA A 327 -5.87 -11.46 -5.82
C ALA A 327 -6.50 -12.64 -6.58
N ASP A 328 -6.23 -12.70 -7.88
CA ASP A 328 -6.52 -13.88 -8.70
C ASP A 328 -5.77 -15.13 -8.13
N PRO A 329 -6.36 -16.34 -8.16
CA PRO A 329 -5.70 -17.55 -7.65
C PRO A 329 -4.35 -17.89 -8.32
N SER A 330 -4.08 -17.35 -9.52
CA SER A 330 -2.77 -17.49 -10.17
C SER A 330 -1.66 -16.68 -9.51
N VAL A 331 -2.01 -15.71 -8.67
CA VAL A 331 -1.06 -14.84 -7.97
C VAL A 331 -0.71 -15.45 -6.61
N GLY A 332 0.59 -15.70 -6.39
CA GLY A 332 1.06 -16.35 -5.17
C GLY A 332 0.84 -15.52 -3.91
N LEU A 333 0.43 -16.18 -2.82
CA LEU A 333 0.16 -15.58 -1.52
C LEU A 333 1.33 -14.77 -0.95
N SER A 334 2.57 -15.20 -1.20
CA SER A 334 3.77 -14.47 -0.76
C SER A 334 3.88 -13.08 -1.39
N LEU A 335 3.48 -12.93 -2.66
CA LEU A 335 3.49 -11.64 -3.35
C LEU A 335 2.37 -10.73 -2.83
N VAL A 336 1.19 -11.29 -2.53
CA VAL A 336 0.09 -10.54 -1.92
C VAL A 336 0.51 -10.01 -0.54
N ASN A 337 1.21 -10.83 0.24
CA ASN A 337 1.76 -10.44 1.53
C ASN A 337 2.83 -9.35 1.40
N SER A 338 3.85 -9.56 0.56
CA SER A 338 4.93 -8.56 0.36
C SER A 338 4.39 -7.24 -0.18
N THR A 339 3.44 -7.29 -1.11
CA THR A 339 2.74 -6.11 -1.66
C THR A 339 1.99 -5.37 -0.56
N SER A 340 1.24 -6.07 0.29
CA SER A 340 0.48 -5.46 1.39
C SER A 340 1.39 -4.68 2.34
N PHE A 341 2.50 -5.29 2.77
CA PHE A 341 3.50 -4.61 3.59
C PHE A 341 4.22 -3.49 2.84
N GLY A 342 4.50 -3.68 1.54
CA GLY A 342 5.11 -2.68 0.68
C GLY A 342 4.27 -1.41 0.56
N ILE A 343 2.95 -1.54 0.43
CA ILE A 343 2.01 -0.40 0.39
C ILE A 343 2.02 0.35 1.73
N LEU A 344 1.95 -0.37 2.85
CA LEU A 344 2.00 0.25 4.17
C LEU A 344 3.35 0.95 4.45
N GLN A 345 4.45 0.38 3.93
CA GLN A 345 5.78 0.97 4.03
C GLN A 345 5.92 2.21 3.13
N ALA A 346 5.47 2.14 1.88
CA ALA A 346 5.51 3.27 0.94
C ALA A 346 4.66 4.47 1.41
N THR A 347 3.55 4.19 2.11
CA THR A 347 2.69 5.21 2.73
C THR A 347 3.18 5.63 4.12
N ARG A 348 4.26 5.01 4.63
CA ARG A 348 4.85 5.24 5.97
C ARG A 348 3.89 5.01 7.13
N THR A 349 2.86 4.18 6.94
CA THR A 349 1.87 3.85 7.96
C THR A 349 2.29 2.66 8.83
N ARG A 350 3.11 1.76 8.27
CA ARG A 350 3.80 0.67 8.99
C ARG A 350 5.17 0.42 8.37
N ILE A 351 6.22 0.42 9.19
CA ILE A 351 7.58 0.12 8.74
C ILE A 351 7.91 -1.33 9.09
N SER A 352 8.24 -2.14 8.08
CA SER A 352 8.51 -3.58 8.24
C SER A 352 9.98 -3.96 8.06
N LYS A 353 10.73 -3.18 7.28
CA LYS A 353 12.15 -3.40 6.93
C LYS A 353 12.90 -2.07 6.79
N THR A 354 14.22 -2.12 6.67
CA THR A 354 15.04 -0.97 6.25
C THR A 354 14.52 -0.35 4.96
N GLU A 355 14.47 0.98 4.93
CA GLU A 355 14.08 1.75 3.76
C GLU A 355 15.33 2.21 3.01
N TYR A 356 15.37 1.93 1.71
CA TYR A 356 16.45 2.37 0.82
C TYR A 356 15.91 3.47 -0.09
N ILE A 357 16.64 4.58 -0.14
CA ILE A 357 16.36 5.74 -0.97
C ILE A 357 17.50 5.82 -1.98
N SER A 358 17.26 5.43 -3.23
CA SER A 358 18.29 5.45 -4.26
C SER A 358 17.91 6.37 -5.41
N CYS A 359 18.92 6.88 -6.12
CA CYS A 359 18.68 7.53 -7.41
C CYS A 359 18.43 6.45 -8.49
N PRO A 360 17.74 6.76 -9.61
CA PRO A 360 17.50 5.80 -10.68
C PRO A 360 18.76 5.40 -11.49
N SER A 361 19.93 5.90 -11.10
CA SER A 361 21.17 5.99 -11.89
C SER A 361 21.08 7.01 -13.04
N CYS A 362 22.22 7.58 -13.45
CA CYS A 362 22.31 8.47 -14.61
C CYS A 362 23.76 8.53 -15.12
N GLY A 363 24.01 9.25 -16.22
CA GLY A 363 25.37 9.44 -16.75
C GLY A 363 26.36 10.19 -15.82
N ARG A 364 25.91 10.63 -14.63
CA ARG A 364 26.77 11.21 -13.59
C ARG A 364 27.18 10.22 -12.51
N THR A 365 26.60 9.02 -12.52
CA THR A 365 26.87 7.98 -11.51
C THR A 365 28.35 7.59 -11.56
N LEU A 366 28.98 7.49 -10.38
CA LEU A 366 30.44 7.31 -10.23
C LEU A 366 30.87 5.91 -9.80
N PHE A 367 29.93 5.00 -9.60
CA PHE A 367 30.12 3.59 -9.22
C PHE A 367 28.91 2.78 -9.68
N ASP A 368 28.99 1.45 -9.69
CA ASP A 368 27.82 0.64 -10.02
C ASP A 368 26.76 0.75 -8.89
N LEU A 369 25.73 1.54 -9.16
CA LEU A 369 24.70 1.86 -8.17
C LEU A 369 23.84 0.65 -7.84
N GLN A 370 23.54 -0.20 -8.82
CA GLN A 370 22.68 -1.36 -8.64
C GLN A 370 23.41 -2.40 -7.77
N GLU A 371 24.63 -2.77 -8.13
CA GLU A 371 25.45 -3.71 -7.36
C GLU A 371 25.72 -3.20 -5.95
N THR A 372 26.06 -1.91 -5.81
CA THR A 372 26.32 -1.32 -4.49
C THR A 372 25.07 -1.26 -3.64
N THR A 373 23.90 -0.97 -4.22
CA THR A 373 22.62 -0.97 -3.51
C THR A 373 22.30 -2.37 -3.01
N GLN A 374 22.42 -3.40 -3.87
CA GLN A 374 22.22 -4.80 -3.47
C GLN A 374 23.21 -5.23 -2.38
N LEU A 375 24.47 -4.82 -2.48
CA LEU A 375 25.49 -5.12 -1.49
C LEU A 375 25.16 -4.50 -0.12
N ILE A 376 24.77 -3.21 -0.09
CA ILE A 376 24.33 -2.53 1.14
C ILE A 376 23.10 -3.25 1.71
N ARG A 377 22.10 -3.55 0.86
CA ARG A 377 20.88 -4.28 1.26
C ARG A 377 21.21 -5.61 1.92
N SER A 378 22.07 -6.42 1.32
CA SER A 378 22.45 -7.75 1.82
C SER A 378 23.06 -7.75 3.23
N ARG A 379 23.57 -6.60 3.68
CA ARG A 379 24.18 -6.42 5.01
C ARG A 379 23.34 -5.59 5.96
N THR A 380 22.23 -4.99 5.53
CA THR A 380 21.47 -4.02 6.35
C THR A 380 19.94 -4.21 6.29
N ASP A 381 19.44 -5.20 5.54
CA ASP A 381 18.00 -5.49 5.37
C ASP A 381 17.27 -5.93 6.64
N HIS A 382 17.97 -6.59 7.55
CA HIS A 382 17.49 -7.03 8.86
C HIS A 382 17.27 -5.87 9.85
N LEU A 383 17.76 -4.67 9.55
CA LEU A 383 17.51 -3.50 10.39
C LEU A 383 16.05 -3.02 10.17
N LYS A 384 15.49 -2.37 11.18
CA LYS A 384 14.11 -1.84 11.12
C LYS A 384 14.08 -0.38 11.50
N GLY A 385 13.30 0.39 10.75
CA GLY A 385 13.11 1.81 11.04
C GLY A 385 14.28 2.70 10.64
N ILE A 386 15.25 2.18 9.86
CA ILE A 386 16.39 2.94 9.36
C ILE A 386 16.18 3.25 7.88
N LYS A 387 16.54 4.47 7.48
CA LYS A 387 16.55 4.95 6.10
C LYS A 387 17.97 5.16 5.62
N ILE A 388 18.34 4.49 4.54
CA ILE A 388 19.69 4.56 3.95
C ILE A 388 19.56 5.14 2.54
N GLY A 389 20.14 6.33 2.34
CA GLY A 389 20.24 7.00 1.05
C GLY A 389 21.48 6.53 0.28
N ILE A 390 21.32 6.08 -0.97
CA ILE A 390 22.39 5.55 -1.81
C ILE A 390 22.42 6.32 -3.13
N MET A 391 23.40 7.19 -3.27
CA MET A 391 23.40 8.21 -4.32
C MET A 391 24.62 8.08 -5.22
N GLY A 392 24.38 7.94 -6.52
CA GLY A 392 25.43 7.75 -7.52
C GLY A 392 26.35 8.96 -7.71
N CYS A 393 25.91 10.16 -7.33
CA CYS A 393 26.70 11.38 -7.48
C CYS A 393 26.40 12.42 -6.39
N ILE A 394 27.34 13.35 -6.20
CA ILE A 394 27.23 14.45 -5.22
C ILE A 394 26.25 15.55 -5.62
N VAL A 395 25.83 15.60 -6.89
CA VAL A 395 25.08 16.74 -7.44
C VAL A 395 23.68 16.80 -6.86
N ASN A 396 22.88 15.76 -7.07
CA ASN A 396 21.53 15.66 -6.51
C ASN A 396 21.49 14.81 -5.24
N GLY A 397 22.51 13.98 -5.00
CA GLY A 397 22.52 13.00 -3.92
C GLY A 397 22.15 13.57 -2.54
N PRO A 398 22.82 14.63 -2.05
CA PRO A 398 22.50 15.21 -0.75
C PRO A 398 21.06 15.75 -0.61
N GLY A 399 20.45 16.19 -1.71
CA GLY A 399 19.06 16.65 -1.72
C GLY A 399 18.07 15.49 -1.75
N GLU A 400 18.33 14.48 -2.57
CA GLU A 400 17.47 13.29 -2.71
C GLU A 400 17.43 12.45 -1.42
N MET A 401 18.55 12.38 -0.68
CA MET A 401 18.63 11.64 0.60
C MET A 401 18.35 12.50 1.83
N ALA A 402 17.79 13.70 1.66
CA ALA A 402 17.68 14.68 2.75
C ALA A 402 16.82 14.22 3.95
N ASP A 403 16.00 13.17 3.74
CA ASP A 403 15.13 12.52 4.71
C ASP A 403 15.67 11.14 5.16
N ALA A 404 16.87 10.74 4.74
CA ALA A 404 17.55 9.51 5.17
C ALA A 404 18.27 9.71 6.49
N ASP A 405 18.40 8.64 7.29
CA ASP A 405 19.18 8.64 8.53
C ASP A 405 20.67 8.54 8.23
N TYR A 406 21.02 7.77 7.19
CA TYR A 406 22.38 7.57 6.72
C TYR A 406 22.48 7.79 5.21
N GLY A 407 23.59 8.35 4.75
CA GLY A 407 23.84 8.60 3.33
C GLY A 407 25.14 7.97 2.84
N TYR A 408 25.09 7.34 1.68
CA TYR A 408 26.21 6.78 0.92
C TYR A 408 26.27 7.48 -0.45
N VAL A 409 27.20 8.44 -0.61
CA VAL A 409 27.21 9.32 -1.79
C VAL A 409 28.52 9.22 -2.58
N GLY A 410 28.41 8.95 -3.87
CA GLY A 410 29.52 9.02 -4.82
C GLY A 410 30.04 10.45 -4.98
N THR A 411 31.31 10.68 -4.65
CA THR A 411 31.96 12.01 -4.74
C THR A 411 33.10 12.06 -5.75
N GLY A 412 33.60 10.91 -6.17
CA GLY A 412 34.58 10.73 -7.25
C GLY A 412 34.70 9.23 -7.59
N PRO A 413 35.45 8.88 -8.65
CA PRO A 413 35.81 7.49 -8.90
C PRO A 413 36.44 6.86 -7.65
N ASP A 414 35.93 5.71 -7.22
CA ASP A 414 36.30 4.97 -6.01
C ASP A 414 36.21 5.77 -4.69
N LYS A 415 35.46 6.86 -4.67
CA LYS A 415 35.35 7.77 -3.51
C LYS A 415 33.91 7.99 -3.08
N ILE A 416 33.63 7.57 -1.85
CA ILE A 416 32.34 7.69 -1.19
C ILE A 416 32.44 8.67 -0.03
N THR A 417 31.40 9.47 0.16
CA THR A 417 31.24 10.28 1.35
C THR A 417 30.02 9.78 2.12
N LEU A 418 30.21 9.55 3.42
CA LEU A 418 29.19 9.05 4.32
C LEU A 418 28.57 10.19 5.13
N TYR A 419 27.27 10.12 5.30
CA TYR A 419 26.46 11.14 5.97
C TYR A 419 25.65 10.54 7.12
N ARG A 420 25.44 11.34 8.16
CA ARG A 420 24.42 11.15 9.20
C ARG A 420 23.38 12.25 9.02
N GLY A 421 22.18 11.88 8.59
CA GLY A 421 21.22 12.84 8.05
C GLY A 421 21.84 13.65 6.92
N ARG A 422 21.94 14.97 7.13
CA ARG A 422 22.57 15.91 6.17
C ARG A 422 24.02 16.23 6.50
N GLU A 423 24.55 15.75 7.62
CA GLU A 423 25.90 16.05 8.07
C GLU A 423 26.92 15.07 7.50
N VAL A 424 28.00 15.58 6.95
CA VAL A 424 29.10 14.75 6.44
C VAL A 424 29.93 14.21 7.60
N VAL A 425 30.03 12.89 7.73
CA VAL A 425 30.80 12.23 8.80
C VAL A 425 32.15 11.73 8.32
N LYS A 426 32.21 11.05 7.17
CA LYS A 426 33.46 10.56 6.56
C LYS A 426 33.53 11.00 5.10
N LYS A 427 34.64 11.62 4.67
CA LYS A 427 34.84 12.14 3.31
C LYS A 427 35.82 11.29 2.52
N ASN A 428 35.52 11.09 1.23
CA ASN A 428 36.41 10.42 0.27
C ASN A 428 36.92 9.04 0.75
N VAL A 429 36.06 8.30 1.43
CA VAL A 429 36.28 6.91 1.81
C VAL A 429 36.42 6.07 0.55
N ASN A 430 37.38 5.16 0.53
CA ASN A 430 37.53 4.24 -0.60
C ASN A 430 36.29 3.33 -0.70
N SER A 431 35.72 3.18 -1.90
CA SER A 431 34.50 2.38 -2.16
C SER A 431 34.57 0.97 -1.55
N ALA A 432 35.73 0.31 -1.57
CA ALA A 432 35.93 -1.03 -1.03
C ALA A 432 35.79 -1.12 0.51
N ARG A 433 35.94 0.00 1.22
CA ARG A 433 35.80 0.10 2.69
C ARG A 433 34.53 0.82 3.12
N ALA A 434 33.89 1.55 2.21
CA ALA A 434 32.80 2.46 2.54
C ALA A 434 31.57 1.78 3.15
N LEU A 435 31.29 0.52 2.80
CA LEU A 435 30.20 -0.24 3.41
C LEU A 435 30.50 -0.63 4.85
N ASP A 436 31.72 -1.10 5.15
CA ASP A 436 32.11 -1.38 6.53
C ASP A 436 32.07 -0.09 7.37
N ASP A 437 32.57 1.02 6.81
CA ASP A 437 32.53 2.33 7.48
C ASP A 437 31.10 2.84 7.73
N LEU A 438 30.14 2.51 6.85
CA LEU A 438 28.71 2.80 7.02
C LEU A 438 28.12 1.94 8.15
N ILE A 439 28.46 0.65 8.19
CA ILE A 439 28.00 -0.26 9.25
C ILE A 439 28.56 0.16 10.60
N ASP A 440 29.83 0.53 10.68
CA ASP A 440 30.44 1.05 11.89
C ASP A 440 29.74 2.33 12.38
N LEU A 441 29.37 3.22 11.45
CA LEU A 441 28.59 4.42 11.77
C LEU A 441 27.22 4.08 12.38
N ILE A 442 26.50 3.11 11.80
CA ILE A 442 25.20 2.63 12.32
C ILE A 442 25.37 1.99 13.71
N LYS A 443 26.47 1.26 13.93
CA LYS A 443 26.82 0.65 15.23
C LYS A 443 27.15 1.69 16.29
N GLU A 444 27.93 2.71 15.94
CA GLU A 444 28.29 3.83 16.83
C GLU A 444 27.05 4.56 17.35
N ASP A 445 26.02 4.68 16.51
CA ASP A 445 24.76 5.32 16.86
C ASP A 445 23.81 4.41 17.66
N GLY A 446 24.17 3.14 17.89
CA GLY A 446 23.37 2.17 18.62
C GLY A 446 22.17 1.62 17.84
N ASN A 447 22.13 1.84 16.52
CA ASN A 447 21.03 1.44 15.64
C ASN A 447 21.26 0.07 14.97
N TRP A 448 22.36 -0.61 15.29
CA TRP A 448 22.67 -1.94 14.76
C TRP A 448 22.05 -3.05 15.60
N ILE A 449 21.40 -4.00 14.92
CA ILE A 449 20.84 -5.21 15.53
C ILE A 449 21.57 -6.39 14.90
N GLU A 450 22.20 -7.25 15.70
CA GLU A 450 22.88 -8.43 15.15
C GLU A 450 21.89 -9.43 14.55
N VAL A 451 22.23 -9.99 13.38
CA VAL A 451 21.45 -11.06 12.77
C VAL A 451 21.49 -12.26 13.71
N SER A 452 20.33 -12.63 14.24
CA SER A 452 20.20 -13.85 15.03
C SER A 452 20.52 -15.03 14.11
N LEU A 453 21.65 -15.71 14.34
CA LEU A 453 21.91 -17.02 13.73
C LEU A 453 20.90 -18.00 14.34
N VAL A 454 19.72 -18.10 13.71
CA VAL A 454 18.69 -19.09 14.04
C VAL A 454 18.82 -20.28 13.12
#